data_AF-A0A6G1KDL1-F1
#
_entry.id   AF-A0A6G1KDL1-F1
#
_cell.length_a   1.000
_cell.length_b   1.000
_cell.length_c   1.000
_cell.angle_alpha   90.00
_cell.angle_beta   90.00
_cell.angle_gamma   90.00
#
_symmetry.space_group_name_H-M   'P 1'
#
loop_
_entity.id
_entity.type
_entity.pdbx_description
1 polymer ?
#
loop_
_entity_poly.entity_id
_entity_poly.type
_entity_poly.pdbx_seq_one_letter_code
_entity_poly.pdbx_strand_id
1 'polypeptide(L)'
;MASSQAPPPPSRTIALYQKDGTLHTHNTTISSISPLSTLAPETQALFKKSDKDADDNNNNNNTREYLVVVVSAETIFHAQGGGQPTDTGIMTISSPENENENENENAQVTEKPVFYVQSVRASPPSILHLGIFKGSPSSSSSSSSRFTPGVHVTQTIDVGPRLLHSRLHTAGHALSIAVMSLTQPSSSSSSSSSSSSSSKPAVVLPSDLKEGKASHFPSAASIEFHGLIPGTAKQAIQEAVDALIARDLAISIHFVDEAEALRRCGPVAEGVKGDVNAEGEGKGDVRLVEIEGAGAYPCGGTHVRTLKDVGRVVVKGIKRQKGVSKSHMFGIVRGLTLSMIEQGETYNA
;
A
#
# COMPACT_ATOMS: atom_id res chain seq x y z
N MET A 1 19.22 -20.08 40.14
CA MET A 1 17.92 -20.04 39.46
C MET A 1 17.86 -18.74 38.68
N ALA A 2 18.15 -18.78 37.38
CA ALA A 2 18.00 -17.59 36.53
C ALA A 2 16.50 -17.38 36.30
N SER A 3 15.99 -16.24 36.78
CA SER A 3 14.60 -15.85 36.61
C SER A 3 14.32 -15.72 35.11
N SER A 4 13.48 -16.60 34.57
CA SER A 4 12.95 -16.53 33.21
C SER A 4 12.03 -15.32 33.12
N GLN A 5 12.61 -14.13 32.95
CA GLN A 5 11.85 -12.92 32.65
C GLN A 5 11.19 -13.14 31.29
N ALA A 6 9.85 -13.05 31.25
CA ALA A 6 9.12 -13.10 30.00
C ALA A 6 9.69 -12.05 29.03
N PRO A 7 9.79 -12.36 27.72
CA PRO A 7 10.29 -11.40 26.74
C PRO A 7 9.46 -10.11 26.82
N PRO A 8 10.08 -8.92 26.65
CA PRO A 8 9.35 -7.67 26.65
C PRO A 8 8.23 -7.71 25.61
N PRO A 9 7.06 -7.09 25.88
CA PRO A 9 5.95 -7.06 24.93
C PRO A 9 6.41 -6.42 23.61
N PRO A 10 5.87 -6.87 22.46
CA PRO A 10 6.24 -6.33 21.15
C PRO A 10 5.96 -4.82 21.10
N SER A 11 6.95 -4.06 20.62
CA SER A 11 6.82 -2.61 20.47
C SER A 11 5.78 -2.27 19.41
N ARG A 12 4.79 -1.44 19.75
CA ARG A 12 3.83 -0.90 18.78
C ARG A 12 4.55 -0.08 17.72
N THR A 13 4.10 -0.18 16.47
CA THR A 13 4.54 0.70 15.37
C THR A 13 3.39 1.58 14.89
N ILE A 14 3.60 2.89 14.82
CA ILE A 14 2.65 3.85 14.26
C ILE A 14 2.82 3.91 12.74
N ALA A 15 1.75 3.63 12.00
CA ALA A 15 1.73 3.60 10.53
C ALA A 15 1.46 5.00 9.95
N LEU A 16 2.48 5.86 9.84
CA LEU A 16 2.32 7.25 9.39
C LEU A 16 1.76 7.37 7.96
N TYR A 17 2.06 6.41 7.09
CA TYR A 17 1.53 6.36 5.72
C TYR A 17 -0.01 6.28 5.65
N GLN A 18 -0.67 5.88 6.74
CA GLN A 18 -2.12 5.85 6.83
C GLN A 18 -2.73 7.23 7.05
N LYS A 19 -2.00 8.16 7.69
CA LYS A 19 -2.40 9.54 7.90
C LYS A 19 -1.97 10.44 6.74
N ASP A 20 -0.71 10.29 6.32
CA ASP A 20 -0.14 11.03 5.21
C ASP A 20 0.67 10.09 4.30
N GLY A 21 0.03 9.66 3.20
CA GLY A 21 0.65 8.80 2.19
C GLY A 21 1.71 9.49 1.34
N THR A 22 1.90 10.81 1.48
CA THR A 22 2.85 11.62 0.71
C THR A 22 4.19 11.85 1.42
N LEU A 23 4.32 11.38 2.66
CA LEU A 23 5.60 11.33 3.36
C LEU A 23 6.52 10.32 2.68
N HIS A 24 7.66 10.81 2.20
CA HIS A 24 8.68 10.00 1.53
C HIS A 24 9.95 9.84 2.36
N THR A 25 10.15 10.70 3.36
CA THR A 25 11.26 10.67 4.31
C THR A 25 10.74 10.96 5.72
N HIS A 26 11.25 10.26 6.72
CA HIS A 26 10.85 10.46 8.12
C HIS A 26 11.91 9.96 9.10
N ASN A 27 12.15 10.71 10.18
CA ASN A 27 13.05 10.32 11.26
C ASN A 27 12.29 9.57 12.34
N THR A 28 12.77 8.39 12.73
CA THR A 28 12.16 7.55 13.77
C THR A 28 13.23 6.85 14.60
N THR A 29 12.81 6.03 15.56
CA THR A 29 13.70 5.26 16.43
C THR A 29 13.52 3.77 16.16
N ILE A 30 14.63 3.02 16.13
CA ILE A 30 14.59 1.56 16.02
C ILE A 30 14.18 0.95 17.36
N SER A 31 13.16 0.11 17.35
CA SER A 31 12.65 -0.59 18.53
C SER A 31 13.31 -1.96 18.70
N SER A 32 13.46 -2.73 17.62
CA SER A 32 14.08 -4.05 17.67
C SER A 32 14.69 -4.46 16.34
N ILE A 33 15.68 -5.33 16.39
CA ILE A 33 16.38 -5.86 15.22
C ILE A 33 16.71 -7.32 15.51
N SER A 34 16.31 -8.21 14.61
CA SER A 34 16.54 -9.64 14.77
C SER A 34 16.79 -10.29 13.41
N PRO A 35 17.71 -11.27 13.30
CA PRO A 35 17.77 -12.11 12.10
C PRO A 35 16.43 -12.82 11.88
N LEU A 36 15.95 -12.89 10.63
CA LEU A 36 14.67 -13.51 10.29
C LEU A 36 14.59 -14.96 10.83
N SER A 37 15.69 -15.70 10.75
CA SER A 37 15.80 -17.10 11.21
C SER A 37 15.54 -17.29 12.71
N THR A 38 15.71 -16.24 13.51
CA THR A 38 15.50 -16.27 14.98
C THR A 38 14.06 -15.98 15.39
N LEU A 39 13.22 -15.48 14.47
CA LEU A 39 11.83 -15.15 14.74
C LEU A 39 10.95 -16.40 14.71
N ALA A 40 9.76 -16.32 15.31
CA ALA A 40 8.82 -17.45 15.33
C ALA A 40 8.40 -17.87 13.90
N PRO A 41 8.14 -19.18 13.64
CA PRO A 41 7.83 -19.69 12.30
C PRO A 41 6.67 -18.98 11.59
N GLU A 42 5.66 -18.56 12.35
CA GLU A 42 4.52 -17.77 11.86
C GLU A 42 4.94 -16.40 11.35
N THR A 43 5.90 -15.75 12.02
CA THR A 43 6.47 -14.47 11.59
C THR A 43 7.34 -14.66 10.35
N GLN A 44 8.14 -15.73 10.32
CA GLN A 44 8.93 -16.08 9.14
C GLN A 44 8.04 -16.36 7.92
N ALA A 45 6.87 -16.99 8.13
CA ALA A 45 5.93 -17.32 7.07
C ALA A 45 5.35 -16.08 6.37
N LEU A 46 5.25 -14.93 7.06
CA LEU A 46 4.79 -13.66 6.46
C LEU A 46 5.66 -13.21 5.27
N PHE A 47 6.92 -13.64 5.25
CA PHE A 47 7.91 -13.24 4.25
C PHE A 47 8.23 -14.33 3.21
N LYS A 48 7.56 -15.48 3.26
CA LYS A 48 7.69 -16.49 2.21
C LYS A 48 7.04 -15.95 0.92
N LYS A 49 7.78 -15.93 -0.18
CA LYS A 49 7.19 -15.70 -1.52
C LYS A 49 6.15 -16.79 -1.77
N SER A 50 4.97 -16.42 -2.26
CA SER A 50 3.99 -17.40 -2.73
C SER A 50 4.53 -18.14 -3.94
N ASP A 51 4.25 -19.44 -4.06
CA ASP A 51 4.75 -20.34 -5.14
C ASP A 51 4.46 -19.84 -6.59
N LYS A 52 3.66 -18.79 -6.77
CA LYS A 52 3.40 -18.17 -8.08
C LYS A 52 4.51 -17.25 -8.59
N ASP A 53 5.41 -16.81 -7.71
CA ASP A 53 6.63 -16.07 -8.06
C ASP A 53 7.87 -16.98 -8.08
N ALA A 54 7.67 -18.29 -7.90
CA ALA A 54 8.72 -19.30 -7.75
C ALA A 54 9.14 -19.95 -9.08
N ASP A 55 9.15 -19.19 -10.17
CA ASP A 55 9.86 -19.63 -11.39
C ASP A 55 11.37 -19.40 -11.27
N ASP A 56 11.82 -18.78 -10.17
CA ASP A 56 13.22 -18.70 -9.81
C ASP A 56 13.56 -19.85 -8.84
N ASN A 57 13.94 -20.98 -9.43
CA ASN A 57 14.36 -22.23 -8.82
C ASN A 57 15.69 -22.08 -8.04
N ASN A 58 15.91 -20.96 -7.35
CA ASN A 58 17.10 -20.73 -6.55
C ASN A 58 16.77 -20.93 -5.08
N ASN A 59 16.86 -22.20 -4.67
CA ASN A 59 16.75 -22.68 -3.30
C ASN A 59 17.97 -22.23 -2.48
N ASN A 60 18.20 -20.91 -2.39
CA ASN A 60 19.39 -20.32 -1.79
C ASN A 60 19.15 -20.14 -0.28
N ASN A 61 19.24 -21.24 0.48
CA ASN A 61 19.23 -21.23 1.94
C ASN A 61 20.25 -20.22 2.51
N ASN A 62 21.35 -19.98 1.79
CA ASN A 62 22.39 -19.02 2.17
C ASN A 62 21.85 -17.58 2.26
N THR A 63 20.93 -17.16 1.39
CA THR A 63 20.41 -15.77 1.41
C THR A 63 19.55 -15.50 2.65
N ARG A 64 18.86 -16.51 3.19
CA ARG A 64 18.03 -16.35 4.39
C ARG A 64 18.82 -16.09 5.66
N GLU A 65 20.09 -16.49 5.70
CA GLU A 65 20.97 -16.30 6.86
C GLU A 65 21.31 -14.81 7.10
N TYR A 66 21.25 -13.99 6.04
CA TYR A 66 21.58 -12.56 6.10
C TYR A 66 20.36 -11.64 6.19
N LEU A 67 19.15 -12.20 6.15
CA LEU A 67 17.93 -11.41 6.23
C LEU A 67 17.68 -10.95 7.67
N VAL A 68 17.48 -9.65 7.83
CA VAL A 68 17.22 -9.01 9.12
C VAL A 68 15.84 -8.39 9.09
N VAL A 69 15.12 -8.50 10.21
CA VAL A 69 13.86 -7.82 10.45
C VAL A 69 14.10 -6.67 11.43
N VAL A 70 13.70 -5.47 11.01
CA VAL A 70 13.77 -4.24 11.80
C VAL A 70 12.34 -3.80 12.15
N VAL A 71 12.14 -3.38 13.40
CA VAL A 71 10.91 -2.74 13.87
C VAL A 71 11.27 -1.35 14.36
N SER A 72 10.50 -0.33 13.98
CA SER A 72 10.64 1.05 14.41
C SER A 72 9.38 1.53 15.15
N ALA A 73 9.52 2.63 15.90
CA ALA A 73 8.41 3.25 16.62
C ALA A 73 7.34 3.80 15.68
N GLU A 74 7.78 4.42 14.58
CA GLU A 74 6.92 4.95 13.52
C GLU A 74 7.42 4.43 12.17
N THR A 75 6.54 4.33 11.18
CA THR A 75 6.98 3.98 9.82
C THR A 75 6.19 4.69 8.75
N ILE A 76 6.91 5.17 7.74
CA ILE A 76 6.33 5.63 6.48
C ILE A 76 6.25 4.52 5.45
N PHE A 77 6.82 3.32 5.66
CA PHE A 77 6.71 2.22 4.71
C PHE A 77 5.34 1.54 4.80
N HIS A 78 4.59 1.49 3.69
CA HIS A 78 3.35 0.74 3.61
C HIS A 78 3.63 -0.77 3.74
N ALA A 79 3.03 -1.39 4.77
CA ALA A 79 3.02 -2.84 4.91
C ALA A 79 2.08 -3.47 3.89
N GLN A 80 2.50 -4.54 3.21
CA GLN A 80 1.65 -5.22 2.23
C GLN A 80 0.30 -5.65 2.83
N GLY A 81 -0.80 -5.26 2.17
CA GLY A 81 -2.16 -5.48 2.66
C GLY A 81 -3.19 -4.93 1.67
N GLY A 82 -4.46 -5.36 1.78
CA GLY A 82 -5.54 -4.85 0.92
C GLY A 82 -5.33 -5.06 -0.58
N GLY A 83 -4.51 -6.03 -0.98
CA GLY A 83 -4.11 -6.24 -2.38
C GLY A 83 -3.02 -5.30 -2.89
N GLN A 84 -2.58 -4.31 -2.11
CA GLN A 84 -1.49 -3.41 -2.44
C GLN A 84 -0.11 -4.02 -2.06
N PRO A 85 0.91 -3.90 -2.91
CA PRO A 85 2.28 -4.29 -2.58
C PRO A 85 2.87 -3.51 -1.41
N THR A 86 3.90 -4.06 -0.78
CA THR A 86 4.75 -3.32 0.17
C THR A 86 5.55 -2.22 -0.52
N ASP A 87 5.97 -1.22 0.24
CA ASP A 87 7.08 -0.35 -0.20
C ASP A 87 8.44 -0.99 0.03
N THR A 88 9.42 -0.40 -0.66
CA THR A 88 10.86 -0.64 -0.55
C THR A 88 11.57 0.69 -0.34
N GLY A 89 12.85 0.65 0.02
CA GLY A 89 13.65 1.85 0.24
C GLY A 89 14.79 1.57 1.22
N ILE A 90 15.20 2.59 1.97
CA ILE A 90 16.33 2.52 2.90
C ILE A 90 16.03 3.10 4.27
N MET A 91 16.80 2.66 5.25
CA MET A 91 16.97 3.32 6.54
C MET A 91 18.46 3.63 6.74
N THR A 92 18.77 4.80 7.28
CA THR A 92 20.15 5.24 7.58
C THR A 92 20.19 5.89 8.96
N ILE A 93 21.32 5.81 9.68
CA ILE A 93 21.44 6.46 11.00
C ILE A 93 21.30 7.97 10.83
N SER A 94 20.39 8.59 11.59
CA SER A 94 20.25 10.04 11.64
C SER A 94 21.44 10.63 12.40
N SER A 95 22.18 11.55 11.78
CA SER A 95 23.15 12.36 12.52
C SER A 95 22.42 13.49 13.24
N PRO A 96 22.83 13.87 14.46
CA PRO A 96 22.39 15.14 15.00
C PRO A 96 22.85 16.24 14.03
N GLU A 97 21.93 17.12 13.64
CA GLU A 97 22.21 18.35 12.90
C GLU A 97 23.09 19.26 13.78
N ASN A 98 24.38 18.96 13.87
CA ASN A 98 25.38 19.91 14.30
C ASN A 98 26.09 20.36 13.05
N GLU A 99 25.57 21.43 12.46
CA GLU A 99 26.32 22.36 11.61
C GLU A 99 27.51 22.86 12.41
N ASN A 100 28.62 22.14 12.32
CA ASN A 100 29.97 22.62 12.56
C ASN A 100 30.87 21.64 11.81
N GLU A 101 30.87 21.78 10.48
CA GLU A 101 31.91 21.25 9.60
C GLU A 101 33.23 21.94 9.95
N ASN A 102 33.83 21.57 11.08
CA ASN A 102 35.25 21.72 11.24
C ASN A 102 35.88 20.54 10.51
N GLU A 103 36.29 20.81 9.27
CA GLU A 103 37.12 19.95 8.43
C GLU A 103 38.35 19.49 9.21
N ASN A 104 38.23 18.32 9.86
CA ASN A 104 39.37 17.53 10.26
C ASN A 104 39.62 16.55 9.11
N GLU A 105 40.45 16.96 8.14
CA GLU A 105 40.81 16.24 6.90
C GLU A 105 41.50 14.86 7.11
N ASN A 106 41.45 14.27 8.31
CA ASN A 106 42.08 12.99 8.59
C ASN A 106 41.20 11.98 9.36
N ALA A 107 39.89 12.21 9.44
CA ALA A 107 38.96 11.20 9.93
C ALA A 107 38.66 10.20 8.80
N GLN A 108 39.14 8.96 8.97
CA GLN A 108 38.81 7.84 8.10
C GLN A 108 37.28 7.74 7.95
N VAL A 109 36.76 8.08 6.76
CA VAL A 109 35.33 8.09 6.45
C VAL A 109 34.76 6.70 6.69
N THR A 110 34.16 6.51 7.85
CA THR A 110 33.44 5.28 8.17
C THR A 110 32.08 5.42 7.52
N GLU A 111 31.85 4.70 6.41
CA GLU A 111 30.54 4.71 5.74
C GLU A 111 29.44 4.37 6.76
N LYS A 112 28.42 5.24 6.85
CA LYS A 112 27.28 5.00 7.75
C LYS A 112 26.55 3.73 7.29
N PRO A 113 26.10 2.88 8.22
CA PRO A 113 25.37 1.67 7.85
C PRO A 113 24.05 2.02 7.17
N VAL A 114 23.81 1.40 6.01
CA VAL A 114 22.56 1.52 5.23
C VAL A 114 21.83 0.20 5.28
N PHE A 115 20.57 0.23 5.70
CA PHE A 115 19.65 -0.92 5.68
C PHE A 115 18.67 -0.78 4.52
N TYR A 116 18.70 -1.74 3.59
CA TYR A 116 17.79 -1.79 2.45
C TYR A 116 16.54 -2.58 2.79
N VAL A 117 15.40 -1.90 2.83
CA VAL A 117 14.08 -2.49 3.08
C VAL A 117 13.58 -3.13 1.79
N GLN A 118 13.38 -4.45 1.84
CA GLN A 118 12.92 -5.26 0.70
C GLN A 118 11.45 -5.65 0.80
N SER A 119 10.92 -5.77 2.02
CA SER A 119 9.53 -6.17 2.24
C SER A 119 9.04 -5.74 3.61
N VAL A 120 7.79 -5.28 3.68
CA VAL A 120 7.16 -4.82 4.91
C VAL A 120 5.85 -5.58 5.15
N ARG A 121 5.65 -6.02 6.40
CA ARG A 121 4.50 -6.82 6.83
C ARG A 121 3.98 -6.31 8.16
N ALA A 122 2.66 -6.20 8.29
CA ALA A 122 2.03 -5.95 9.57
C ALA A 122 2.01 -7.26 10.38
N SER A 123 2.45 -7.19 11.63
CA SER A 123 2.34 -8.25 12.63
C SER A 123 1.95 -7.58 13.95
N PRO A 124 0.65 -7.26 14.12
CA PRO A 124 0.22 -6.38 15.19
C PRO A 124 0.71 -6.81 16.59
N PRO A 125 1.14 -5.85 17.42
CA PRO A 125 1.03 -4.39 17.23
C PRO A 125 2.17 -3.76 16.40
N SER A 126 3.04 -4.56 15.79
CA SER A 126 4.26 -4.09 15.12
C SER A 126 4.13 -4.11 13.60
N ILE A 127 4.96 -3.31 12.93
CA ILE A 127 5.22 -3.40 11.50
C ILE A 127 6.67 -3.82 11.30
N LEU A 128 6.85 -4.91 10.55
CA LEU A 128 8.10 -5.62 10.37
C LEU A 128 8.73 -5.24 9.03
N HIS A 129 9.97 -4.76 9.04
CA HIS A 129 10.73 -4.37 7.85
C HIS A 129 11.83 -5.41 7.61
N LEU A 130 11.63 -6.27 6.61
CA LEU A 130 12.62 -7.23 6.16
C LEU A 130 13.60 -6.56 5.20
N GLY A 131 14.89 -6.80 5.40
CA GLY A 131 15.92 -6.23 4.56
C GLY A 131 17.31 -6.78 4.82
N ILE A 132 18.31 -6.09 4.27
CA ILE A 132 19.73 -6.41 4.38
C ILE A 132 20.56 -5.14 4.62
N PHE A 133 21.72 -5.26 5.28
CA PHE A 133 22.69 -4.17 5.39
C PHE A 133 23.65 -4.17 4.19
N LYS A 134 24.04 -2.98 3.71
CA LYS A 134 25.10 -2.83 2.70
C LYS A 134 26.41 -3.45 3.22
N GLY A 135 27.10 -4.27 2.41
CA GLY A 135 28.44 -4.75 2.72
C GLY A 135 28.56 -6.03 3.57
N SER A 136 27.50 -6.82 3.75
CA SER A 136 27.58 -8.10 4.47
C SER A 136 27.57 -9.31 3.54
N PRO A 137 28.75 -9.92 3.25
CA PRO A 137 28.77 -11.34 2.91
C PRO A 137 29.72 -12.24 3.73
N SER A 138 30.65 -11.77 4.58
CA SER A 138 31.61 -12.75 5.17
C SER A 138 32.45 -12.41 6.42
N SER A 139 32.40 -11.23 7.06
CA SER A 139 33.32 -10.95 8.18
C SER A 139 32.62 -10.86 9.54
N SER A 140 32.97 -11.82 10.40
CA SER A 140 32.64 -11.98 11.82
C SER A 140 33.15 -10.87 12.75
N SER A 141 33.32 -9.63 12.29
CA SER A 141 33.92 -8.56 13.11
C SER A 141 33.55 -7.17 12.61
N SER A 142 32.36 -6.69 12.99
CA SER A 142 32.25 -5.42 13.73
C SER A 142 30.80 -5.16 14.10
N SER A 143 30.56 -5.07 15.41
CA SER A 143 29.31 -4.63 16.03
C SER A 143 28.91 -3.20 15.64
N SER A 144 29.79 -2.46 14.92
CA SER A 144 29.58 -1.07 14.49
C SER A 144 28.80 -0.89 13.18
N SER A 145 28.46 -1.97 12.46
CA SER A 145 27.85 -1.91 11.12
C SER A 145 26.32 -2.15 11.10
N ARG A 146 25.70 -2.29 12.26
CA ARG A 146 24.26 -2.58 12.39
C ARG A 146 23.60 -1.59 13.33
N PHE A 147 22.31 -1.38 13.13
CA PHE A 147 21.50 -0.61 14.07
C PHE A 147 21.46 -1.32 15.43
N THR A 148 21.09 -0.57 16.47
CA THR A 148 20.75 -1.08 17.80
C THR A 148 19.41 -0.51 18.24
N PRO A 149 18.64 -1.19 19.11
CA PRO A 149 17.46 -0.59 19.73
C PRO A 149 17.79 0.78 20.34
N GLY A 150 16.91 1.76 20.14
CA GLY A 150 17.08 3.14 20.59
C GLY A 150 17.84 4.07 19.61
N VAL A 151 18.44 3.56 18.53
CA VAL A 151 19.10 4.42 17.54
C VAL A 151 18.09 5.18 16.69
N HIS A 152 18.36 6.46 16.43
CA HIS A 152 17.59 7.27 15.49
C HIS A 152 18.00 6.95 14.05
N VAL A 153 17.00 6.75 13.20
CA VAL A 153 17.18 6.50 11.78
C VAL A 153 16.28 7.38 10.94
N THR A 154 16.76 7.73 9.76
CA THR A 154 15.99 8.34 8.70
C THR A 154 15.52 7.25 7.75
N GLN A 155 14.21 7.09 7.64
CA GLN A 155 13.53 6.27 6.65
C GLN A 155 13.42 7.05 5.34
N THR A 156 13.67 6.41 4.21
CA THR A 156 13.43 6.96 2.86
C THR A 156 12.87 5.86 1.97
N ILE A 157 11.70 6.08 1.39
CA ILE A 157 11.05 5.08 0.52
C ILE A 157 11.40 5.30 -0.95
N ASP A 158 11.25 4.26 -1.76
CA ASP A 158 11.28 4.38 -3.21
C ASP A 158 9.98 5.05 -3.71
N VAL A 159 10.06 6.34 -4.02
CA VAL A 159 8.90 7.18 -4.36
C VAL A 159 8.17 6.70 -5.61
N GLY A 160 8.91 6.29 -6.65
CA GLY A 160 8.32 5.82 -7.91
C GLY A 160 7.33 4.65 -7.73
N PRO A 161 7.76 3.52 -7.14
CA PRO A 161 6.89 2.42 -6.75
C PRO A 161 5.71 2.84 -5.85
N ARG A 162 5.95 3.64 -4.79
CA ARG A 162 4.89 4.13 -3.89
C ARG A 162 3.78 4.85 -4.66
N LEU A 163 4.15 5.78 -5.53
CA LEU A 163 3.18 6.55 -6.32
C LEU A 163 2.41 5.64 -7.27
N LEU A 164 3.09 4.72 -7.96
CA LEU A 164 2.43 3.75 -8.83
C LEU A 164 1.42 2.88 -8.07
N HIS A 165 1.79 2.36 -6.90
CA HIS A 165 0.91 1.54 -6.06
C HIS A 165 -0.30 2.34 -5.57
N SER A 166 -0.10 3.59 -5.13
CA SER A 166 -1.19 4.47 -4.67
C SER A 166 -2.18 4.80 -5.77
N ARG A 167 -1.69 5.01 -7.00
CA ARG A 167 -2.54 5.23 -8.18
C ARG A 167 -3.33 3.98 -8.54
N LEU A 168 -2.70 2.81 -8.54
CA LEU A 168 -3.37 1.53 -8.82
C LEU A 168 -4.41 1.17 -7.76
N HIS A 169 -4.16 1.49 -6.49
CA HIS A 169 -5.11 1.28 -5.41
C HIS A 169 -6.33 2.19 -5.57
N THR A 170 -6.10 3.49 -5.78
CA THR A 170 -7.17 4.48 -6.00
C THR A 170 -7.99 4.16 -7.25
N ALA A 171 -7.34 3.78 -8.35
CA ALA A 171 -8.01 3.29 -9.55
C ALA A 171 -8.87 2.05 -9.28
N GLY A 172 -8.46 1.21 -8.33
CA GLY A 172 -9.25 0.10 -7.82
C GLY A 172 -10.60 0.56 -7.28
N HIS A 173 -10.60 1.47 -6.29
CA HIS A 173 -11.85 2.02 -5.75
C HIS A 173 -12.69 2.74 -6.81
N ALA A 174 -12.06 3.51 -7.71
CA ALA A 174 -12.78 4.16 -8.80
C ALA A 174 -13.48 3.15 -9.73
N LEU A 175 -12.81 2.05 -10.08
CA LEU A 175 -13.40 0.96 -10.86
C LEU A 175 -14.56 0.28 -10.12
N SER A 176 -14.39 0.01 -8.82
CA SER A 176 -15.45 -0.54 -7.98
C SER A 176 -16.69 0.35 -7.94
N ILE A 177 -16.52 1.64 -7.63
CA ILE A 177 -17.61 2.62 -7.61
C ILE A 177 -18.30 2.69 -8.97
N ALA A 178 -17.53 2.73 -10.07
CA ALA A 178 -18.08 2.76 -11.42
C ALA A 178 -18.91 1.51 -11.73
N VAL A 179 -18.42 0.31 -11.40
CA VAL A 179 -19.17 -0.94 -11.57
C VAL A 179 -20.45 -0.93 -10.73
N MET A 180 -20.36 -0.57 -9.45
CA MET A 180 -21.51 -0.53 -8.55
C MET A 180 -22.54 0.54 -8.95
N SER A 181 -22.13 1.63 -9.59
CA SER A 181 -23.06 2.64 -10.11
C SER A 181 -23.98 2.12 -11.23
N LEU A 182 -23.56 1.04 -11.91
CA LEU A 182 -24.31 0.41 -13.01
C LEU A 182 -25.30 -0.66 -12.54
N THR A 183 -25.40 -0.95 -11.24
CA THR A 183 -26.27 -2.01 -10.67
C THR A 183 -27.69 -1.53 -10.32
N GLN A 184 -28.02 -0.27 -10.64
CA GLN A 184 -29.27 0.39 -10.24
C GLN A 184 -30.53 -0.44 -10.55
N PRO A 185 -31.50 -0.50 -9.62
CA PRO A 185 -32.68 -1.35 -9.72
C PRO A 185 -33.66 -0.84 -10.78
N SER A 186 -34.27 -1.77 -11.51
CA SER A 186 -35.39 -1.53 -12.43
C SER A 186 -36.69 -1.18 -11.68
N SER A 187 -36.70 -0.09 -10.91
CA SER A 187 -37.89 0.41 -10.23
C SER A 187 -37.88 1.95 -10.14
N SER A 188 -38.05 2.60 -11.27
CA SER A 188 -38.66 3.94 -11.36
C SER A 188 -39.70 3.94 -12.47
N SER A 189 -40.78 3.17 -12.25
CA SER A 189 -42.07 3.46 -12.85
C SER A 189 -42.68 4.66 -12.14
N SER A 190 -42.31 5.89 -12.55
CA SER A 190 -43.17 7.09 -12.47
C SER A 190 -42.44 8.32 -13.04
N SER A 191 -42.90 8.73 -14.24
CA SER A 191 -43.15 10.11 -14.65
C SER A 191 -42.24 11.23 -14.12
N SER A 192 -41.31 11.70 -14.96
CA SER A 192 -41.27 13.10 -15.37
C SER A 192 -40.28 13.30 -16.50
N SER A 193 -40.82 13.79 -17.60
CA SER A 193 -40.14 14.44 -18.71
C SER A 193 -39.25 15.58 -18.22
N SER A 194 -37.94 15.48 -18.46
CA SER A 194 -37.14 16.64 -18.83
C SER A 194 -35.93 16.20 -19.63
N SER A 195 -35.78 16.86 -20.77
CA SER A 195 -34.76 16.69 -21.77
C SER A 195 -33.40 17.19 -21.27
N SER A 196 -32.45 16.27 -21.11
CA SER A 196 -31.02 16.58 -21.27
C SER A 196 -30.32 15.36 -21.84
N SER A 197 -29.73 15.57 -23.01
CA SER A 197 -28.94 14.61 -23.77
C SER A 197 -27.70 14.19 -22.98
N SER A 198 -27.78 13.06 -22.29
CA SER A 198 -26.62 12.31 -21.82
C SER A 198 -27.00 10.84 -21.91
N SER A 199 -26.35 10.15 -22.84
CA SER A 199 -26.53 8.74 -23.18
C SER A 199 -26.58 7.86 -21.92
N LYS A 200 -27.79 7.41 -21.57
CA LYS A 200 -28.00 6.40 -20.53
C LYS A 200 -27.20 5.15 -20.92
N PRO A 201 -26.38 4.56 -20.02
CA PRO A 201 -25.61 3.37 -20.37
C PRO A 201 -26.59 2.25 -20.76
N ALA A 202 -26.36 1.65 -21.94
CA ALA A 202 -27.22 0.60 -22.49
C ALA A 202 -27.16 -0.73 -21.69
N VAL A 203 -26.37 -0.78 -20.61
CA VAL A 203 -26.12 -1.99 -19.81
C VAL A 203 -26.44 -1.70 -18.34
N VAL A 204 -27.42 -2.42 -17.81
CA VAL A 204 -27.71 -2.49 -16.37
C VAL A 204 -27.09 -3.78 -15.84
N LEU A 205 -26.25 -3.66 -14.81
CA LEU A 205 -25.63 -4.80 -14.13
C LEU A 205 -26.60 -5.38 -13.06
N PRO A 206 -26.42 -6.66 -12.68
CA PRO A 206 -27.24 -7.24 -11.62
C PRO A 206 -27.12 -6.47 -10.30
N SER A 207 -28.25 -6.23 -9.64
CA SER A 207 -28.32 -5.51 -8.36
C SER A 207 -27.74 -6.27 -7.18
N ASP A 208 -27.53 -7.58 -7.33
CA ASP A 208 -26.97 -8.49 -6.32
C ASP A 208 -25.45 -8.66 -6.43
N LEU A 209 -24.77 -7.90 -7.30
CA LEU A 209 -23.31 -7.88 -7.36
C LEU A 209 -22.73 -7.50 -6.01
N LYS A 210 -21.73 -8.28 -5.55
CA LYS A 210 -20.96 -7.98 -4.34
C LYS A 210 -19.48 -7.90 -4.69
N GLU A 211 -18.78 -6.96 -4.07
CA GLU A 211 -17.33 -6.88 -4.20
C GLU A 211 -16.65 -8.06 -3.48
N GLY A 212 -15.55 -8.53 -4.04
CA GLY A 212 -14.71 -9.59 -3.51
C GLY A 212 -13.28 -9.11 -3.31
N LYS A 213 -12.32 -10.00 -3.54
CA LYS A 213 -10.89 -9.68 -3.40
C LYS A 213 -10.41 -8.73 -4.50
N ALA A 214 -9.47 -7.86 -4.15
CA ALA A 214 -8.75 -7.02 -5.09
C ALA A 214 -7.24 -7.30 -5.07
N SER A 215 -6.59 -7.00 -6.19
CA SER A 215 -5.15 -6.96 -6.35
C SER A 215 -4.79 -5.65 -7.02
N HIS A 216 -3.81 -4.94 -6.47
CA HIS A 216 -3.28 -3.67 -6.99
C HIS A 216 -1.81 -3.80 -7.37
N PHE A 217 -1.32 -5.03 -7.56
CA PHE A 217 0.02 -5.29 -8.10
C PHE A 217 0.10 -4.78 -9.55
N PRO A 218 1.17 -4.08 -9.97
CA PRO A 218 1.29 -3.54 -11.33
C PRO A 218 1.10 -4.56 -12.46
N SER A 219 1.51 -5.81 -12.25
CA SER A 219 1.39 -6.90 -13.22
C SER A 219 0.07 -7.68 -13.12
N ALA A 220 -0.74 -7.46 -12.09
CA ALA A 220 -1.91 -8.28 -11.77
C ALA A 220 -3.09 -7.48 -11.19
N ALA A 221 -3.24 -6.21 -11.59
CA ALA A 221 -4.29 -5.34 -11.09
C ALA A 221 -5.68 -5.85 -11.51
N SER A 222 -6.53 -6.19 -10.54
CA SER A 222 -7.86 -6.73 -10.79
C SER A 222 -8.77 -6.60 -9.58
N ILE A 223 -10.08 -6.59 -9.82
CA ILE A 223 -11.11 -6.61 -8.79
C ILE A 223 -12.05 -7.77 -9.07
N GLU A 224 -12.34 -8.54 -8.03
CA GLU A 224 -13.29 -9.64 -8.05
C GLU A 224 -14.67 -9.13 -7.63
N PHE A 225 -15.70 -9.60 -8.34
CA PHE A 225 -17.10 -9.39 -8.03
C PHE A 225 -17.80 -10.75 -7.98
N HIS A 226 -18.57 -10.99 -6.93
CA HIS A 226 -19.50 -12.10 -6.84
C HIS A 226 -20.77 -11.74 -7.62
N GLY A 227 -21.17 -12.63 -8.53
CA GLY A 227 -22.24 -12.41 -9.50
C GLY A 227 -21.72 -12.26 -10.94
N LEU A 228 -22.66 -12.13 -11.88
CA LEU A 228 -22.36 -12.19 -13.32
C LEU A 228 -22.26 -10.81 -13.96
N ILE A 229 -21.05 -10.43 -14.37
CA ILE A 229 -20.84 -9.24 -15.22
C ILE A 229 -20.76 -9.71 -16.69
N PRO A 230 -21.71 -9.32 -17.55
CA PRO A 230 -21.67 -9.66 -18.96
C PRO A 230 -20.49 -8.96 -19.64
N GLY A 231 -19.88 -9.58 -20.66
CA GLY A 231 -18.67 -9.09 -21.32
C GLY A 231 -18.98 -7.85 -22.15
N THR A 232 -20.23 -7.74 -22.59
CA THR A 232 -20.81 -6.55 -23.22
C THR A 232 -20.83 -5.34 -22.29
N ALA A 233 -20.73 -5.52 -20.96
CA ALA A 233 -20.62 -4.40 -20.01
C ALA A 233 -19.26 -3.72 -20.03
N LYS A 234 -18.21 -4.31 -20.66
CA LYS A 234 -16.85 -3.77 -20.64
C LYS A 234 -16.79 -2.30 -21.04
N GLN A 235 -17.49 -1.93 -22.11
CA GLN A 235 -17.48 -0.55 -22.60
C GLN A 235 -18.22 0.38 -21.64
N ALA A 236 -19.40 0.01 -21.15
CA ALA A 236 -20.13 0.80 -20.16
C ALA A 236 -19.33 1.01 -18.86
N ILE A 237 -18.60 -0.01 -18.41
CA ILE A 237 -17.71 0.10 -17.24
C ILE A 237 -16.55 1.05 -17.54
N GLN A 238 -15.92 0.94 -18.72
CA GLN A 238 -14.84 1.86 -19.12
C GLN A 238 -15.34 3.31 -19.13
N GLU A 239 -16.49 3.58 -19.75
CA GLU A 239 -17.10 4.91 -19.81
C GLU A 239 -17.45 5.45 -18.41
N ALA A 240 -17.99 4.60 -17.53
CA ALA A 240 -18.30 4.97 -16.15
C ALA A 240 -17.03 5.32 -15.34
N VAL A 241 -15.95 4.57 -15.52
CA VAL A 241 -14.65 4.88 -14.89
C VAL A 241 -14.07 6.18 -15.43
N ASP A 242 -14.04 6.35 -16.75
CA ASP A 242 -13.51 7.56 -17.38
C ASP A 242 -14.30 8.81 -16.94
N ALA A 243 -15.63 8.70 -16.87
CA ALA A 243 -16.49 9.77 -16.36
C ALA A 243 -16.23 10.08 -14.89
N LEU A 244 -15.98 9.07 -14.05
CA LEU A 244 -15.64 9.28 -12.65
C LEU A 244 -14.27 9.96 -12.50
N ILE A 245 -13.24 9.48 -13.19
CA ILE A 245 -11.89 10.08 -13.15
C ILE A 245 -11.91 11.53 -13.64
N ALA A 246 -12.69 11.84 -14.67
CA ALA A 246 -12.82 13.19 -15.22
C ALA A 246 -13.43 14.21 -14.24
N ARG A 247 -14.10 13.76 -13.16
CA ARG A 247 -14.65 14.64 -12.12
C ARG A 247 -13.58 15.20 -11.17
N ASP A 248 -12.35 14.66 -11.18
CA ASP A 248 -11.23 15.12 -10.35
C ASP A 248 -11.60 15.29 -8.86
N LEU A 249 -12.33 14.33 -8.32
CA LEU A 249 -12.78 14.37 -6.92
C LEU A 249 -11.61 14.19 -5.97
N ALA A 250 -11.66 14.89 -4.83
CA ALA A 250 -10.68 14.74 -3.78
C ALA A 250 -10.76 13.36 -3.12
N ILE A 251 -9.61 12.87 -2.65
CA ILE A 251 -9.50 11.67 -1.83
C ILE A 251 -9.23 12.09 -0.39
N SER A 252 -10.18 11.76 0.50
CA SER A 252 -10.13 12.13 1.92
C SER A 252 -9.96 10.91 2.80
N ILE A 253 -9.22 11.07 3.90
CA ILE A 253 -8.98 10.02 4.90
C ILE A 253 -9.76 10.39 6.16
N HIS A 254 -10.50 9.42 6.70
CA HIS A 254 -11.25 9.58 7.95
C HIS A 254 -10.96 8.42 8.90
N PHE A 255 -10.91 8.71 10.19
CA PHE A 255 -10.86 7.71 11.25
C PHE A 255 -12.16 7.79 12.02
N VAL A 256 -12.96 6.73 11.95
CA VAL A 256 -14.34 6.71 12.43
C VAL A 256 -14.63 5.43 13.22
N ASP A 257 -15.69 5.44 14.02
CA ASP A 257 -16.15 4.22 14.70
C ASP A 257 -16.84 3.25 13.71
N GLU A 258 -17.06 2.02 14.17
CA GLU A 258 -17.68 0.96 13.36
C GLU A 258 -19.09 1.34 12.87
N ALA A 259 -19.86 2.08 13.68
CA ALA A 259 -21.22 2.47 13.34
C ALA A 259 -21.25 3.51 12.21
N GLU A 260 -20.34 4.48 12.23
CA GLU A 260 -20.11 5.44 11.16
C GLU A 260 -19.58 4.76 9.90
N ALA A 261 -18.63 3.82 10.03
CA ALA A 261 -18.13 3.04 8.90
C ALA A 261 -19.26 2.27 8.20
N LEU A 262 -20.11 1.57 8.95
CA LEU A 262 -21.26 0.86 8.40
C LEU A 262 -22.25 1.80 7.69
N ARG A 263 -22.48 2.99 8.24
CA ARG A 263 -23.38 3.98 7.63
C ARG A 263 -22.83 4.61 6.35
N ARG A 264 -21.51 4.86 6.26
CA ARG A 264 -20.88 5.47 5.09
C ARG A 264 -20.58 4.48 3.96
N CYS A 265 -20.25 3.24 4.30
CA CYS A 265 -19.80 2.23 3.35
C CYS A 265 -20.82 1.11 3.10
N GLY A 266 -21.89 1.04 3.91
CA GLY A 266 -22.88 -0.03 3.83
C GLY A 266 -22.24 -1.41 4.08
N PRO A 267 -22.68 -2.46 3.35
CA PRO A 267 -22.18 -3.83 3.56
C PRO A 267 -20.68 -4.01 3.39
N VAL A 268 -19.99 -3.09 2.69
CA VAL A 268 -18.53 -3.14 2.49
C VAL A 268 -17.76 -2.93 3.81
N ALA A 269 -18.40 -2.33 4.81
CA ALA A 269 -17.83 -2.18 6.16
C ALA A 269 -18.23 -3.30 7.13
N GLU A 270 -19.06 -4.28 6.73
CA GLU A 270 -19.44 -5.38 7.61
C GLU A 270 -18.21 -6.25 7.98
N GLY A 271 -17.97 -6.41 9.28
CA GLY A 271 -16.87 -7.24 9.80
C GLY A 271 -15.48 -6.62 9.66
N VAL A 272 -15.39 -5.35 9.23
CA VAL A 272 -14.13 -4.59 9.27
C VAL A 272 -13.79 -4.33 10.73
N LYS A 273 -12.80 -5.07 11.21
CA LYS A 273 -12.20 -4.81 12.52
C LYS A 273 -11.36 -3.54 12.42
N GLY A 274 -11.42 -2.72 13.46
CA GLY A 274 -10.57 -1.54 13.57
C GLY A 274 -9.09 -1.88 13.36
N ASP A 275 -8.35 -0.95 12.75
CA ASP A 275 -6.92 -1.07 12.63
C ASP A 275 -6.28 -0.89 14.01
N VAL A 276 -5.78 -1.98 14.56
CA VAL A 276 -5.03 -2.00 15.83
C VAL A 276 -3.79 -1.09 15.83
N ASN A 277 -3.33 -0.64 14.65
CA ASN A 277 -2.23 0.32 14.51
C ASN A 277 -2.71 1.74 14.19
N ALA A 278 -4.01 1.98 14.00
CA ALA A 278 -4.53 3.33 13.86
C ALA A 278 -4.41 4.05 15.21
N GLU A 279 -3.76 5.22 15.17
CA GLU A 279 -3.90 6.23 16.21
C GLU A 279 -4.48 7.48 15.55
N GLY A 280 -5.78 7.73 15.72
CA GLY A 280 -6.38 9.03 15.44
C GLY A 280 -6.66 9.74 16.75
N GLU A 281 -6.47 11.06 16.81
CA GLU A 281 -7.12 11.90 17.81
C GLU A 281 -8.63 11.94 17.48
N GLY A 282 -9.34 10.85 17.76
CA GLY A 282 -10.72 10.67 17.35
C GLY A 282 -11.21 9.27 17.69
N LYS A 283 -12.47 9.18 18.13
CA LYS A 283 -13.14 8.01 18.74
C LYS A 283 -13.31 6.76 17.83
N GLY A 284 -12.46 6.55 16.83
CA GLY A 284 -12.69 5.57 15.78
C GLY A 284 -11.46 4.76 15.39
N ASP A 285 -11.58 3.43 15.47
CA ASP A 285 -10.52 2.50 15.09
C ASP A 285 -10.58 2.14 13.59
N VAL A 286 -11.57 2.60 12.82
CA VAL A 286 -11.74 2.25 11.40
C VAL A 286 -11.25 3.38 10.49
N ARG A 287 -10.25 3.08 9.65
CA ARG A 287 -9.78 3.99 8.60
C ARG A 287 -10.64 3.88 7.35
N LEU A 288 -11.25 4.98 6.95
CA LEU A 288 -11.97 5.12 5.68
C LEU A 288 -11.19 5.98 4.69
N VAL A 289 -11.26 5.60 3.43
CA VAL A 289 -10.83 6.39 2.29
C VAL A 289 -12.06 6.74 1.47
N GLU A 290 -12.35 8.03 1.34
CA GLU A 290 -13.47 8.55 0.59
C GLU A 290 -13.01 9.15 -0.73
N ILE A 291 -13.70 8.80 -1.81
CA ILE A 291 -13.72 9.57 -3.05
C ILE A 291 -14.93 10.50 -2.93
N GLU A 292 -14.67 11.81 -2.80
CA GLU A 292 -15.66 12.81 -2.39
C GLU A 292 -16.98 12.71 -3.17
N GLY A 293 -18.07 12.43 -2.45
CA GLY A 293 -19.42 12.34 -3.03
C GLY A 293 -19.61 11.19 -4.03
N ALA A 294 -18.66 10.26 -4.15
CA ALA A 294 -18.75 9.07 -5.01
C ALA A 294 -18.83 7.78 -4.19
N GLY A 295 -18.12 7.69 -3.07
CA GLY A 295 -18.19 6.55 -2.16
C GLY A 295 -16.99 6.48 -1.22
N ALA A 296 -17.13 5.71 -0.14
CA ALA A 296 -16.07 5.50 0.84
C ALA A 296 -15.80 4.01 1.06
N TYR A 297 -14.55 3.67 1.37
CA TYR A 297 -14.11 2.31 1.62
C TYR A 297 -13.31 2.21 2.93
N PRO A 298 -13.56 1.19 3.76
CA PRO A 298 -12.62 0.79 4.80
C PRO A 298 -11.34 0.27 4.15
N CYS A 299 -10.25 1.02 4.27
CA CYS A 299 -9.02 0.74 3.54
C CYS A 299 -7.79 1.15 4.35
N GLY A 300 -6.77 0.29 4.38
CA GLY A 300 -5.47 0.55 5.01
C GLY A 300 -4.37 0.94 4.02
N GLY A 301 -4.67 1.01 2.73
CA GLY A 301 -3.71 1.30 1.66
C GLY A 301 -3.35 2.78 1.52
N THR A 302 -2.37 3.06 0.65
CA THR A 302 -2.00 4.44 0.28
C THR A 302 -2.76 4.88 -0.97
N HIS A 303 -3.08 6.17 -1.04
CA HIS A 303 -3.89 6.75 -2.10
C HIS A 303 -3.25 8.04 -2.62
N VAL A 304 -3.59 8.38 -3.87
CA VAL A 304 -3.32 9.72 -4.40
C VAL A 304 -4.29 10.74 -3.81
N ARG A 305 -4.02 12.04 -3.96
CA ARG A 305 -4.84 13.09 -3.35
C ARG A 305 -6.11 13.40 -4.12
N THR A 306 -6.11 13.25 -5.45
CA THR A 306 -7.31 13.44 -6.28
C THR A 306 -7.42 12.38 -7.36
N LEU A 307 -8.61 12.25 -7.98
CA LEU A 307 -8.80 11.32 -9.10
C LEU A 307 -7.96 11.67 -10.33
N LYS A 308 -7.60 12.94 -10.55
CA LYS A 308 -6.72 13.33 -11.65
C LYS A 308 -5.33 12.71 -11.55
N ASP A 309 -4.80 12.55 -10.33
CA ASP A 309 -3.50 11.94 -10.08
C ASP A 309 -3.46 10.44 -10.43
N VAL A 310 -4.62 9.78 -10.50
CA VAL A 310 -4.72 8.40 -10.98
C VAL A 310 -4.20 8.31 -12.43
N GLY A 311 -4.57 9.27 -13.27
CA GLY A 311 -4.34 9.23 -14.71
C GLY A 311 -5.31 8.29 -15.44
N ARG A 312 -5.03 8.01 -16.72
CA ARG A 312 -5.94 7.25 -17.57
C ARG A 312 -6.05 5.79 -17.16
N VAL A 313 -7.26 5.32 -16.83
CA VAL A 313 -7.55 3.93 -16.48
C VAL A 313 -8.06 3.14 -17.69
N VAL A 314 -7.57 1.91 -17.90
CA VAL A 314 -8.02 1.01 -18.97
C VAL A 314 -8.50 -0.34 -18.42
N VAL A 315 -9.77 -0.64 -18.67
CA VAL A 315 -10.39 -1.94 -18.43
C VAL A 315 -9.96 -2.88 -19.56
N LYS A 316 -9.06 -3.83 -19.28
CA LYS A 316 -8.59 -4.76 -20.33
C LYS A 316 -9.63 -5.83 -20.65
N GLY A 317 -10.31 -6.34 -19.65
CA GLY A 317 -11.33 -7.36 -19.87
C GLY A 317 -12.00 -7.85 -18.60
N ILE A 318 -13.04 -8.63 -18.80
CA ILE A 318 -13.83 -9.28 -17.74
C ILE A 318 -13.63 -10.78 -17.92
N LYS A 319 -12.97 -11.42 -16.96
CA LYS A 319 -12.84 -12.88 -16.90
C LYS A 319 -13.93 -13.42 -15.98
N ARG A 320 -14.38 -14.65 -16.21
CA ARG A 320 -15.43 -15.29 -15.39
C ARG A 320 -14.97 -16.67 -14.94
N GLN A 321 -15.36 -17.04 -13.73
CA GLN A 321 -15.16 -18.38 -13.19
C GLN A 321 -16.29 -18.68 -12.22
N LYS A 322 -17.10 -19.73 -12.48
CA LYS A 322 -18.12 -20.28 -11.57
C LYS A 322 -18.88 -19.25 -10.71
N GLY A 323 -19.68 -18.37 -11.32
CA GLY A 323 -20.49 -17.37 -10.59
C GLY A 323 -19.73 -16.17 -10.04
N VAL A 324 -18.42 -16.09 -10.30
CA VAL A 324 -17.54 -14.97 -9.95
C VAL A 324 -17.04 -14.30 -11.24
N SER A 325 -17.10 -12.98 -11.27
CA SER A 325 -16.57 -12.13 -12.34
C SER A 325 -15.32 -11.40 -11.86
N LYS A 326 -14.25 -11.41 -12.65
CA LYS A 326 -12.99 -10.71 -12.37
C LYS A 326 -12.72 -9.67 -13.44
N SER A 327 -12.85 -8.41 -13.07
CA SER A 327 -12.53 -7.28 -13.93
C SER A 327 -11.04 -6.98 -13.82
N HIS A 328 -10.32 -7.09 -14.94
CA HIS A 328 -8.89 -6.82 -14.99
C HIS A 328 -8.66 -5.42 -15.52
N MET A 329 -7.89 -4.66 -14.77
CA MET A 329 -7.40 -3.36 -15.18
C MET A 329 -5.94 -3.52 -15.59
N PHE A 330 -5.55 -2.93 -16.70
CA PHE A 330 -4.13 -2.79 -17.02
C PHE A 330 -3.99 -1.51 -17.81
N GLY A 331 -3.42 -0.53 -17.15
CA GLY A 331 -3.11 0.75 -17.74
C GLY A 331 -3.70 1.85 -16.91
N ILE A 332 -2.92 2.35 -15.96
CA ILE A 332 -2.43 3.72 -16.09
C ILE A 332 -1.62 3.73 -17.38
N VAL A 333 -1.91 4.56 -18.37
CA VAL A 333 -1.02 4.67 -19.54
C VAL A 333 0.40 4.96 -19.06
N ARG A 334 1.25 3.94 -19.02
CA ARG A 334 2.70 4.07 -18.97
C ARG A 334 3.11 4.59 -20.33
N GLY A 335 3.08 5.90 -20.45
CA GLY A 335 3.35 6.65 -21.67
C GLY A 335 3.74 8.09 -21.35
N LEU A 336 4.44 8.29 -20.24
CA LEU A 336 5.54 9.22 -20.15
C LEU A 336 6.57 8.47 -19.32
N THR A 337 7.51 7.85 -20.03
CA THR A 337 8.90 7.95 -19.61
C THR A 337 9.13 9.44 -19.38
N LEU A 338 8.95 9.92 -18.15
CA LEU A 338 9.84 10.96 -17.69
C LEU A 338 11.17 10.23 -17.57
N SER A 339 11.96 10.27 -18.65
CA SER A 339 13.29 10.83 -18.43
C SER A 339 13.01 12.13 -17.68
N MET A 340 13.54 12.25 -16.49
CA MET A 340 13.75 13.58 -15.97
C MET A 340 14.56 14.31 -17.05
N ILE A 341 13.90 15.10 -17.89
CA ILE A 341 14.45 16.38 -18.24
C ILE A 341 14.20 17.21 -16.98
N GLU A 342 14.99 16.95 -15.94
CA GLU A 342 15.47 18.05 -15.14
C GLU A 342 16.13 18.99 -16.14
N GLN A 343 15.73 20.26 -16.11
CA GLN A 343 16.56 21.28 -16.72
C GLN A 343 17.93 21.20 -16.04
N GLY A 344 18.87 20.53 -16.70
CA GLY A 344 20.30 20.49 -16.38
C GLY A 344 20.62 20.01 -14.98
N GLU A 345 20.90 18.71 -14.83
CA GLU A 345 22.19 18.22 -14.34
C GLU A 345 22.22 16.68 -14.42
N THR A 346 23.20 16.16 -15.14
CA THR A 346 23.41 14.73 -15.34
C THR A 346 24.02 14.10 -14.09
N TYR A 347 23.44 13.01 -13.59
CA TYR A 347 24.18 12.07 -12.75
C TYR A 347 24.15 10.67 -13.38
N ASN A 348 25.36 10.13 -13.59
CA ASN A 348 25.63 8.83 -14.20
C ASN A 348 25.53 7.70 -13.17
N ALA A 349 24.90 6.61 -13.64
CA ALA A 349 25.04 5.18 -13.30
C ALA A 349 24.90 4.73 -11.83
#